data_AF-A0A2P4YBS4-F1
#
_entry.id   AF-A0A2P4YBS4-F1
#
_cell.length_a   1.000
_cell.length_b   1.000
_cell.length_c   1.000
_cell.angle_alpha   90.00
_cell.angle_beta   90.00
_cell.angle_gamma   90.00
#
_symmetry.space_group_name_H-M   'P 1'
#
loop_
_entity.id
_entity.type
_entity.pdbx_description
1 polymer ?
#
loop_
_entity_poly.entity_id
_entity_poly.type
_entity_poly.pdbx_seq_one_letter_code
_entity_poly.pdbx_strand_id
1 'polypeptide(L)'
;MADLLRQLSSLDVVLLIPPLQLGGRACLDVVRAVVHATVRTKAWGVVLVSSIFVGSPTSQQSAILEQLEEIESCVKTSGVSYTILRLPLFMEYFLALSHLNEGSEGLGSLEEEKSETPPVDEREFESEVEAQTLDEVEAAEMQASISSPPSHMMWPLLEPSLASARVYLMSLEDAAMALVAAAFTFPLHRGKTKELYTSSVTMKEVQRILQRHANKARPVRLSRVDALGEQSGREFWRVAYWPRAHTQQFLECAVDFAKDVQTAVETSGAAGGDIDTSAMVLPLSQTFEDLTDIPPLTLDQWADNNSKRYTQVLAAH
;
A
#
# COMPACT_ATOMS: atom_id res chain seq x y z
N MET A 1 4.02 5.20 -27.10
CA MET A 1 3.81 6.66 -27.35
C MET A 1 2.78 6.94 -28.43
N ALA A 2 2.88 6.36 -29.64
CA ALA A 2 1.90 6.60 -30.70
C ALA A 2 0.47 6.18 -30.32
N ASP A 3 0.31 5.12 -29.53
CA ASP A 3 -1.00 4.64 -29.09
C ASP A 3 -1.63 5.50 -27.99
N LEU A 4 -0.83 6.00 -27.04
CA LEU A 4 -1.29 6.96 -26.01
C LEU A 4 -1.84 8.25 -26.64
N LEU A 5 -1.17 8.78 -27.65
CA LEU A 5 -1.63 9.98 -28.38
C LEU A 5 -2.92 9.74 -29.16
N ARG A 6 -3.24 8.50 -29.53
CA ARG A 6 -4.49 8.14 -30.22
C ARG A 6 -5.65 7.97 -29.24
N GLN A 7 -5.36 7.69 -27.97
CA GLN A 7 -6.36 7.47 -26.93
C GLN A 7 -6.82 8.76 -26.25
N LEU A 8 -5.99 9.82 -26.27
CA LEU A 8 -6.26 11.06 -25.57
C LEU A 8 -6.84 12.14 -26.50
N SER A 9 -7.87 12.82 -26.01
CA SER A 9 -8.52 13.98 -26.60
C SER A 9 -8.28 15.24 -25.77
N SER A 10 -8.58 16.41 -26.34
CA SER A 10 -8.47 17.68 -25.62
C SER A 10 -9.51 17.87 -24.51
N LEU A 11 -10.53 17.01 -24.45
CA LEU A 11 -11.59 17.05 -23.44
C LEU A 11 -11.30 16.12 -22.26
N ASP A 12 -10.22 15.34 -22.32
CA ASP A 12 -9.97 14.29 -21.34
C ASP A 12 -9.25 14.84 -20.12
N VAL A 13 -9.58 14.27 -18.95
CA VAL A 13 -8.80 14.39 -17.72
C VAL A 13 -8.12 13.06 -17.48
N VAL A 14 -6.79 13.06 -17.38
CA VAL A 14 -6.01 11.84 -17.21
C VAL A 14 -5.85 11.54 -15.73
N LEU A 15 -6.44 10.43 -15.28
CA LEU A 15 -6.15 9.87 -13.96
C LEU A 15 -4.81 9.12 -14.03
N LEU A 16 -3.78 9.66 -13.38
CA LEU A 16 -2.43 9.11 -13.38
C LEU A 16 -2.13 8.46 -12.02
N ILE A 17 -2.05 7.13 -12.05
CA ILE A 17 -1.61 6.29 -10.94
C ILE A 17 -0.18 5.82 -11.26
N PRO A 18 0.87 6.41 -10.65
CA PRO A 18 2.26 6.02 -10.88
C PRO A 18 2.49 4.50 -10.72
N PRO A 19 3.14 3.83 -11.67
CA PRO A 19 3.44 2.40 -11.55
C PRO A 19 4.66 2.18 -10.65
N LEU A 20 4.47 2.37 -9.35
CA LEU A 20 5.54 2.38 -8.33
C LEU A 20 6.32 1.06 -8.27
N GLN A 21 5.74 -0.05 -8.74
CA GLN A 21 6.37 -1.36 -8.80
C GLN A 21 7.53 -1.44 -9.82
N LEU A 22 7.58 -0.52 -10.79
CA LEU A 22 8.64 -0.50 -11.82
C LEU A 22 9.98 0.05 -11.30
N GLY A 23 10.04 0.53 -10.05
CA GLY A 23 11.20 1.23 -9.49
C GLY A 23 11.32 2.67 -9.97
N GLY A 24 12.16 3.46 -9.31
CA GLY A 24 12.16 4.93 -9.45
C GLY A 24 12.31 5.46 -10.87
N ARG A 25 13.35 5.01 -11.59
CA ARG A 25 13.65 5.51 -12.94
C ARG A 25 12.57 5.13 -13.96
N ALA A 26 12.18 3.86 -14.00
CA ALA A 26 11.18 3.39 -14.97
C ALA A 26 9.78 3.95 -14.67
N CYS A 27 9.42 4.08 -13.39
CA CYS A 27 8.20 4.78 -12.99
C CYS A 27 8.17 6.21 -13.51
N LEU A 28 9.26 6.95 -13.33
CA LEU A 28 9.36 8.34 -13.79
C LEU A 28 9.34 8.46 -15.32
N ASP A 29 9.95 7.53 -16.05
CA ASP A 29 9.91 7.49 -17.51
C ASP A 29 8.48 7.27 -18.03
N VAL A 30 7.69 6.40 -17.37
CA VAL A 30 6.27 6.22 -17.68
C VAL A 30 5.46 7.48 -17.38
N VAL A 31 5.67 8.10 -16.21
CA VAL A 31 5.01 9.37 -15.85
C VAL A 31 5.31 10.46 -16.88
N ARG A 32 6.59 10.64 -17.25
CA ARG A 32 7.01 11.61 -18.27
C ARG A 32 6.36 11.34 -19.62
N ALA A 33 6.26 10.06 -20.02
CA ALA A 33 5.61 9.65 -21.26
C ALA A 33 4.12 10.03 -21.28
N VAL A 34 3.39 9.76 -20.19
CA VAL A 34 1.97 10.12 -20.05
C VAL A 34 1.80 11.64 -20.05
N VAL A 35 2.56 12.35 -19.23
CA VAL A 35 2.50 13.82 -19.15
C VAL A 35 2.80 14.47 -20.50
N HIS A 36 3.83 14.00 -21.21
CA HIS A 36 4.15 14.50 -22.55
C HIS A 36 3.02 14.22 -23.56
N ALA A 37 2.36 13.05 -23.47
CA ALA A 37 1.19 12.76 -24.29
C ALA A 37 0.03 13.72 -23.98
N THR A 38 -0.29 13.94 -22.71
CA THR A 38 -1.33 14.86 -22.24
C THR A 38 -1.09 16.30 -22.73
N VAL A 39 0.15 16.78 -22.64
CA VAL A 39 0.53 18.11 -23.14
C VAL A 39 0.33 18.20 -24.65
N ARG A 40 0.74 17.17 -25.40
CA ARG A 40 0.62 17.16 -26.87
C ARG A 40 -0.83 17.10 -27.36
N THR A 41 -1.69 16.34 -26.69
CA THR A 41 -3.12 16.25 -27.05
C THR A 41 -3.94 17.43 -26.53
N LYS A 42 -3.33 18.32 -25.74
CA LYS A 42 -4.01 19.44 -25.06
C LYS A 42 -5.18 18.95 -24.22
N ALA A 43 -5.04 17.78 -23.60
CA ALA A 43 -5.98 17.27 -22.64
C ALA A 43 -6.16 18.27 -21.50
N TRP A 44 -7.33 18.22 -20.86
CA TRP A 44 -7.79 19.26 -19.95
C TRP A 44 -6.94 19.32 -18.67
N GLY A 45 -6.45 18.17 -18.21
CA GLY A 45 -5.42 18.08 -17.19
C GLY A 45 -5.14 16.67 -16.68
N VAL A 46 -4.36 16.59 -15.60
CA VAL A 46 -3.93 15.36 -14.94
C VAL A 46 -4.38 15.36 -13.47
N VAL A 47 -5.01 14.28 -13.01
CA VAL A 47 -5.19 13.97 -11.58
C VAL A 47 -4.13 12.95 -11.20
N LEU A 48 -3.11 13.38 -10.45
CA LEU A 48 -1.99 12.55 -10.01
C LEU A 48 -2.27 11.98 -8.62
N VAL A 49 -2.06 10.67 -8.44
CA VAL A 49 -1.98 10.04 -7.11
C VAL A 49 -0.57 10.18 -6.53
N SER A 50 -0.49 10.63 -5.29
CA SER A 50 0.74 10.77 -4.49
C SER A 50 0.50 10.32 -3.04
N SER A 51 1.48 10.50 -2.15
CA SER A 51 1.39 10.13 -0.73
C SER A 51 1.24 11.36 0.18
N ILE A 52 0.48 11.22 1.28
CA ILE A 52 0.32 12.25 2.33
C ILE A 52 1.64 12.68 2.99
N PHE A 53 2.70 11.87 2.88
CA PHE A 53 3.99 12.17 3.51
C PHE A 53 4.97 12.90 2.59
N VAL A 54 4.61 13.20 1.33
CA VAL A 54 5.49 13.95 0.42
C VAL A 54 5.70 15.37 0.94
N GLY A 55 6.97 15.76 1.11
CA GLY A 55 7.36 17.06 1.67
C GLY A 55 7.20 17.17 3.19
N SER A 56 6.86 16.07 3.89
CA SER A 56 6.97 16.03 5.35
C SER A 56 8.44 16.06 5.75
N PRO A 57 8.82 16.88 6.76
CA PRO A 57 10.20 16.92 7.26
C PRO A 57 10.47 15.65 8.07
N THR A 58 10.75 14.53 7.41
CA THR A 58 11.18 13.31 8.10
C THR A 58 12.64 13.42 8.51
N SER A 59 12.98 12.81 9.64
CA SER A 59 14.36 12.80 10.16
C SER A 59 15.36 12.13 9.21
N GLN A 60 14.86 11.28 8.30
CA GLN A 60 15.63 10.62 7.26
C GLN A 60 15.11 11.02 5.88
N GLN A 61 16.02 11.38 4.97
CA GLN A 61 15.73 11.48 3.54
C GLN A 61 15.42 10.08 3.02
N SER A 62 14.15 9.86 2.65
CA SER A 62 13.74 8.61 2.01
C SER A 62 13.77 8.78 0.50
N ALA A 63 14.53 7.91 -0.18
CA ALA A 63 14.57 7.83 -1.64
C ALA A 63 13.16 7.63 -2.24
N ILE A 64 12.23 7.03 -1.49
CA ILE A 64 10.83 6.82 -1.91
C ILE A 64 10.05 8.13 -1.90
N LEU A 65 10.22 8.95 -0.85
CA LEU A 65 9.58 10.26 -0.79
C LEU A 65 10.16 11.21 -1.84
N GLU A 66 11.48 11.16 -2.04
CA GLU A 66 12.15 11.92 -3.11
C GLU A 66 11.65 11.51 -4.50
N GLN A 67 11.46 10.21 -4.75
CA GLN A 67 10.87 9.73 -6.00
C GLN A 67 9.46 10.31 -6.22
N LEU A 68 8.60 10.28 -5.20
CA LEU A 68 7.24 10.84 -5.31
C LEU A 68 7.28 12.35 -5.50
N GLU A 69 8.19 13.06 -4.85
CA GLU A 69 8.40 14.49 -5.03
C GLU A 69 8.90 14.82 -6.46
N GLU A 70 9.77 14.00 -7.03
CA GLU A 70 10.23 14.13 -8.42
C GLU A 70 9.06 13.90 -9.40
N ILE A 71 8.19 12.93 -9.12
CA ILE A 71 6.96 12.68 -9.89
C ILE A 71 6.01 13.87 -9.81
N GLU A 72 5.76 14.40 -8.61
CA GLU A 72 4.94 15.61 -8.43
C GLU A 72 5.55 16.80 -9.22
N SER A 73 6.85 16.99 -9.11
CA SER A 73 7.59 18.06 -9.80
C SER A 73 7.54 17.92 -11.32
N CYS A 74 7.62 16.70 -11.83
CA CYS A 74 7.47 16.40 -13.26
C CYS A 74 6.10 16.87 -13.79
N VAL A 75 5.02 16.64 -13.04
CA VAL A 75 3.68 17.10 -13.44
C VAL A 75 3.57 18.62 -13.30
N LYS A 76 4.01 19.19 -12.16
CA LYS A 76 3.93 20.64 -11.86
C LYS A 76 4.65 21.50 -12.89
N THR A 77 5.81 21.04 -13.37
CA THR A 77 6.67 21.80 -14.31
C THR A 77 6.33 21.56 -15.79
N SER A 78 5.47 20.59 -16.10
CA SER A 78 5.14 20.21 -17.49
C SER A 78 4.27 21.21 -18.25
N GLY A 79 3.69 22.20 -17.56
CA GLY A 79 2.74 23.15 -18.14
C GLY A 79 1.32 22.59 -18.33
N VAL A 80 1.08 21.31 -18.02
CA VAL A 80 -0.27 20.75 -17.98
C VAL A 80 -1.03 21.24 -16.75
N SER A 81 -2.33 21.45 -16.88
CA SER A 81 -3.19 21.62 -15.70
C SER A 81 -3.14 20.35 -14.86
N TYR A 82 -3.02 20.47 -13.54
CA TYR A 82 -2.95 19.30 -12.69
C TYR A 82 -3.77 19.45 -11.40
N THR A 83 -4.06 18.32 -10.77
CA THR A 83 -4.47 18.20 -9.37
C THR A 83 -3.69 17.02 -8.78
N ILE A 84 -3.13 17.18 -7.59
CA ILE A 84 -2.42 16.09 -6.91
C ILE A 84 -3.25 15.68 -5.70
N LEU A 85 -3.66 14.41 -5.66
CA LEU A 85 -4.29 13.81 -4.48
C LEU A 85 -3.26 12.96 -3.76
N ARG A 86 -2.87 13.41 -2.58
CA ARG A 86 -2.00 12.70 -1.65
C ARG A 86 -2.86 11.80 -0.76
N LEU A 87 -2.70 10.50 -0.95
CA LEU A 87 -3.50 9.46 -0.29
C LEU A 87 -2.71 8.77 0.83
N PRO A 88 -3.38 8.17 1.82
CA PRO A 88 -2.77 7.54 2.97
C PRO A 88 -2.63 6.03 2.75
N LEU A 89 -2.28 5.29 3.81
CA LEU A 89 -2.32 3.83 3.78
C LEU A 89 -3.78 3.34 3.65
N PHE A 90 -4.02 2.31 2.85
CA PHE A 90 -5.37 1.77 2.68
C PHE A 90 -5.75 0.79 3.79
N MET A 91 -7.01 0.81 4.21
CA MET A 91 -7.51 -0.13 5.24
C MET A 91 -7.37 -1.60 4.80
N GLU A 92 -7.43 -1.86 3.50
CA GLU A 92 -7.23 -3.17 2.87
C GLU A 92 -5.87 -3.81 3.22
N TYR A 93 -4.90 -3.02 3.64
CA TYR A 93 -3.64 -3.48 4.22
C TYR A 93 -3.85 -4.56 5.30
N PHE A 94 -4.85 -4.41 6.17
CA PHE A 94 -5.10 -5.37 7.25
C PHE A 94 -5.65 -6.73 6.77
N LEU A 95 -6.04 -6.85 5.50
CA LEU A 95 -6.48 -8.11 4.90
C LEU A 95 -5.32 -8.97 4.39
N ALA A 96 -4.13 -8.38 4.29
CA ALA A 96 -2.97 -8.96 3.62
C ALA A 96 -1.90 -9.54 4.55
N LEU A 97 -1.92 -9.09 5.80
CA LEU A 97 -0.84 -9.33 6.76
C LEU A 97 -0.69 -10.80 7.14
N SER A 98 0.44 -11.18 7.71
CA SER A 98 0.66 -12.52 8.24
C SER A 98 1.13 -12.51 9.69
N HIS A 99 0.89 -13.61 10.39
CA HIS A 99 1.45 -13.82 11.72
C HIS A 99 2.97 -13.99 11.67
N LEU A 100 3.61 -13.60 12.77
CA LEU A 100 4.97 -13.98 13.11
C LEU A 100 4.98 -15.50 13.32
N ASN A 101 5.63 -16.24 12.43
CA ASN A 101 5.94 -17.64 12.69
C ASN A 101 6.99 -17.70 13.82
N GLU A 102 6.56 -18.07 15.02
CA GLU A 102 7.47 -18.56 16.06
C GLU A 102 8.01 -19.92 15.59
N GLY A 103 9.14 -19.93 14.89
CA GLY A 103 9.94 -21.13 14.61
C GLY A 103 9.24 -22.22 13.79
N SER A 104 9.29 -22.12 12.45
CA SER A 104 9.12 -23.30 11.59
C SER A 104 10.40 -24.16 11.62
N GLU A 105 10.64 -24.83 12.75
CA GLU A 105 11.27 -26.15 12.73
C GLU A 105 10.13 -27.17 12.79
N GLY A 106 10.14 -28.10 11.84
CA GLY A 106 8.96 -28.80 11.35
C GLY A 106 8.15 -29.63 12.35
N LEU A 107 6.88 -29.85 11.99
CA LEU A 107 6.23 -31.16 12.08
C LEU A 107 4.82 -31.09 11.48
N GLY A 108 4.57 -31.98 10.51
CA GLY A 108 3.26 -32.59 10.31
C GLY A 108 2.32 -31.91 9.32
N SER A 109 2.52 -32.19 8.03
CA SER A 109 1.40 -32.33 7.10
C SER A 109 0.40 -33.33 7.68
N LEU A 110 -0.82 -32.88 7.95
CA LEU A 110 -1.99 -33.73 8.12
C LEU A 110 -3.01 -33.26 7.09
N GLU A 111 -2.79 -33.74 5.87
CA GLU A 111 -3.80 -33.81 4.82
C GLU A 111 -4.93 -34.72 5.31
N GLU A 112 -6.13 -34.15 5.52
CA GLU A 112 -7.36 -34.94 5.44
C GLU A 112 -7.80 -34.95 3.97
N GLU A 113 -7.34 -35.97 3.25
CA GLU A 113 -7.93 -36.43 2.00
C GLU A 113 -9.40 -36.81 2.23
N LYS A 114 -10.31 -36.16 1.50
CA LYS A 114 -11.57 -36.80 1.11
C LYS A 114 -12.08 -36.24 -0.21
N SER A 115 -11.65 -36.84 -1.32
CA SER A 115 -12.39 -36.77 -2.58
C SER A 115 -12.36 -38.15 -3.24
N GLU A 116 -13.51 -38.82 -3.16
CA GLU A 116 -13.80 -40.08 -3.83
C GLU A 116 -13.93 -39.84 -5.34
N THR A 117 -13.17 -40.57 -6.15
CA THR A 117 -13.53 -40.86 -7.56
C THR A 117 -13.34 -42.35 -7.85
N PRO A 118 -14.17 -42.97 -8.71
CA PRO A 118 -14.17 -44.43 -8.92
C PRO A 118 -13.17 -44.85 -10.02
N PRO A 119 -12.78 -46.14 -10.08
CA PRO A 119 -11.68 -46.60 -10.93
C PRO A 119 -12.17 -46.95 -12.34
N VAL A 120 -11.31 -46.73 -13.34
CA VAL A 120 -11.38 -47.42 -14.64
C VAL A 120 -9.98 -47.92 -14.99
N ASP A 121 -9.92 -49.23 -15.23
CA ASP A 121 -8.75 -50.06 -15.51
C ASP A 121 -8.02 -49.74 -16.82
N GLU A 122 -6.69 -49.88 -16.74
CA GLU A 122 -5.74 -50.55 -17.63
C GLU A 122 -5.92 -50.46 -19.17
N ARG A 123 -4.86 -49.99 -19.86
CA ARG A 123 -4.00 -50.87 -20.68
C ARG A 123 -2.78 -50.15 -21.29
N GLU A 124 -1.70 -50.92 -21.28
CA GLU A 124 -0.35 -50.76 -21.83
C GLU A 124 -0.30 -50.23 -23.27
N PHE A 125 0.79 -49.55 -23.63
CA PHE A 125 1.62 -49.90 -24.81
C PHE A 125 2.94 -49.11 -24.80
N GLU A 126 4.05 -49.85 -24.73
CA GLU A 126 5.42 -49.41 -24.99
C GLU A 126 5.68 -49.29 -26.51
N SER A 127 6.48 -48.32 -26.95
CA SER A 127 7.54 -48.52 -27.97
C SER A 127 8.40 -47.26 -28.16
N GLU A 128 9.61 -47.30 -27.60
CA GLU A 128 10.92 -47.07 -28.22
C GLU A 128 11.15 -46.31 -29.56
N VAL A 129 12.20 -45.46 -29.54
CA VAL A 129 13.33 -45.31 -30.50
C VAL A 129 13.52 -43.97 -31.28
N GLU A 130 14.68 -43.34 -30.97
CA GLU A 130 15.62 -42.50 -31.77
C GLU A 130 15.13 -41.20 -32.43
N ALA A 131 15.93 -40.15 -32.65
CA ALA A 131 17.24 -39.66 -32.24
C ALA A 131 17.36 -38.27 -32.89
N GLN A 132 17.98 -37.28 -32.24
CA GLN A 132 19.04 -36.42 -32.82
C GLN A 132 19.35 -35.19 -31.95
N THR A 133 20.66 -34.95 -31.91
CA THR A 133 21.52 -34.02 -31.18
C THR A 133 21.40 -32.55 -31.59
N LEU A 134 21.73 -31.65 -30.65
CA LEU A 134 22.56 -30.42 -30.78
C LEU A 134 22.49 -29.70 -29.40
N ASP A 135 23.38 -30.01 -28.45
CA ASP A 135 24.68 -29.38 -28.20
C ASP A 135 24.56 -27.92 -27.72
N GLU A 136 24.76 -27.68 -26.42
CA GLU A 136 25.34 -26.44 -25.87
C GLU A 136 25.57 -26.59 -24.35
N VAL A 137 26.84 -26.82 -24.00
CA VAL A 137 27.60 -26.18 -22.91
C VAL A 137 26.78 -25.55 -21.78
N GLU A 138 26.74 -26.19 -20.59
CA GLU A 138 26.80 -25.57 -19.25
C GLU A 138 26.49 -26.61 -18.16
N ALA A 139 27.37 -27.60 -18.01
CA ALA A 139 27.33 -28.58 -16.91
C ALA A 139 28.53 -28.34 -15.98
N ALA A 140 28.59 -27.17 -15.34
CA ALA A 140 29.57 -26.87 -14.30
C ALA A 140 29.17 -25.68 -13.41
N GLU A 141 27.95 -25.64 -12.86
CA GLU A 141 27.63 -24.72 -11.74
C GLU A 141 26.46 -25.20 -10.86
N MET A 142 26.15 -26.50 -10.87
CA MET A 142 25.26 -27.12 -9.88
C MET A 142 26.08 -27.64 -8.70
N GLN A 143 26.29 -26.79 -7.69
CA GLN A 143 26.49 -27.09 -6.26
C GLN A 143 27.44 -26.07 -5.60
N ALA A 144 26.91 -24.90 -5.26
CA ALA A 144 27.33 -24.05 -4.13
C ALA A 144 26.60 -22.71 -4.33
N SER A 145 25.41 -22.53 -3.78
CA SER A 145 25.32 -22.02 -2.42
C SER A 145 23.85 -22.03 -2.03
N ILE A 146 23.55 -22.78 -0.97
CA ILE A 146 22.35 -22.57 -0.17
C ILE A 146 22.55 -21.20 0.47
N SER A 147 22.09 -20.15 -0.21
CA SER A 147 21.99 -18.83 0.39
C SER A 147 20.92 -18.92 1.47
N SER A 148 21.38 -18.90 2.72
CA SER A 148 20.56 -18.60 3.88
C SER A 148 19.58 -17.46 3.54
N PRO A 149 18.27 -17.58 3.84
CA PRO A 149 17.33 -16.51 3.55
C PRO A 149 17.79 -15.23 4.28
N PRO A 150 17.63 -14.05 3.67
CA PRO A 150 17.92 -12.80 4.36
C PRO A 150 17.15 -12.82 5.67
N SER A 151 17.85 -12.58 6.78
CA SER A 151 17.25 -12.49 8.11
C SER A 151 16.08 -11.52 8.04
N HIS A 152 14.85 -12.05 8.04
CA HIS A 152 13.64 -11.26 7.91
C HIS A 152 13.54 -10.41 9.19
N MET A 153 13.88 -9.13 9.08
CA MET A 153 13.80 -8.20 10.20
C MET A 153 12.32 -8.02 10.52
N MET A 154 11.88 -8.60 11.63
CA MET A 154 10.48 -8.63 12.04
C MET A 154 10.09 -7.27 12.63
N TRP A 155 8.93 -6.73 12.23
CA TRP A 155 8.43 -5.47 12.76
C TRP A 155 6.99 -5.60 13.29
N PRO A 156 6.79 -6.01 14.56
CA PRO A 156 5.46 -6.24 15.10
C PRO A 156 4.61 -4.97 15.14
N LEU A 157 3.33 -5.05 14.72
CA LEU A 157 2.44 -3.89 14.66
C LEU A 157 2.21 -3.18 16.01
N LEU A 158 2.31 -3.90 17.14
CA LEU A 158 2.20 -3.33 18.49
C LEU A 158 3.54 -3.20 19.22
N GLU A 159 4.66 -3.15 18.50
CA GLU A 159 5.91 -2.65 19.08
C GLU A 159 5.70 -1.23 19.65
N PRO A 160 6.32 -0.83 20.78
CA PRO A 160 6.01 0.43 21.46
C PRO A 160 5.98 1.68 20.57
N SER A 161 6.93 1.81 19.63
CA SER A 161 7.03 2.95 18.71
C SER A 161 5.82 3.05 17.78
N LEU A 162 5.42 1.94 17.17
CA LEU A 162 4.31 1.88 16.22
C LEU A 162 2.95 1.81 16.92
N ALA A 163 2.89 1.21 18.12
CA ALA A 163 1.67 1.09 18.92
C ALA A 163 1.09 2.47 19.32
N SER A 164 1.96 3.44 19.60
CA SER A 164 1.58 4.83 19.91
C SER A 164 1.48 5.72 18.69
N ALA A 165 2.08 5.34 17.57
CA ALA A 165 2.03 6.12 16.34
C ALA A 165 0.61 6.19 15.78
N ARG A 166 0.20 7.39 15.34
CA ARG A 166 -1.05 7.59 14.59
C ARG A 166 -0.81 7.16 13.15
N VAL A 167 -1.63 6.24 12.68
CA VAL A 167 -1.71 5.86 11.27
C VAL A 167 -2.89 6.55 10.62
N TYR A 168 -2.66 7.03 9.41
CA TYR A 168 -3.67 7.66 8.56
C TYR A 168 -4.19 6.60 7.60
N LEU A 169 -5.51 6.47 7.52
CA LEU A 169 -6.19 5.40 6.80
C LEU A 169 -7.30 5.96 5.90
N MET A 170 -7.54 5.26 4.81
CA MET A 170 -8.66 5.46 3.89
C MET A 170 -9.03 4.11 3.27
N SER A 171 -10.31 3.87 2.97
CA SER A 171 -10.67 2.66 2.21
C SER A 171 -10.28 2.82 0.74
N LEU A 172 -9.94 1.72 0.06
CA LEU A 172 -9.66 1.76 -1.37
C LEU A 172 -10.88 2.28 -2.18
N GLU A 173 -12.09 1.99 -1.70
CA GLU A 173 -13.34 2.48 -2.28
C GLU A 173 -13.45 4.01 -2.19
N ASP A 174 -13.23 4.59 -1.00
CA ASP A 174 -13.21 6.04 -0.81
C ASP A 174 -12.13 6.69 -1.68
N ALA A 175 -10.94 6.09 -1.75
CA ALA A 175 -9.86 6.60 -2.60
C ALA A 175 -10.28 6.66 -4.08
N ALA A 176 -10.94 5.61 -4.58
CA ALA A 176 -11.47 5.58 -5.94
C ALA A 176 -12.56 6.65 -6.15
N MET A 177 -13.48 6.82 -5.19
CA MET A 177 -14.53 7.85 -5.26
C MET A 177 -13.92 9.27 -5.27
N ALA A 178 -12.93 9.53 -4.43
CA ALA A 178 -12.23 10.81 -4.38
C ALA A 178 -11.51 11.12 -5.70
N LEU A 179 -10.87 10.13 -6.31
CA LEU A 179 -10.21 10.26 -7.61
C LEU A 179 -11.20 10.57 -8.73
N VAL A 180 -12.32 9.85 -8.77
CA VAL A 180 -13.39 10.08 -9.75
C VAL A 180 -14.01 11.46 -9.56
N ALA A 181 -14.33 11.84 -8.32
CA ALA A 181 -14.88 13.16 -8.02
C ALA A 181 -13.92 14.28 -8.44
N ALA A 182 -12.62 14.15 -8.12
CA ALA A 182 -11.61 15.11 -8.53
C ALA A 182 -11.44 15.20 -10.05
N ALA A 183 -11.54 14.08 -10.77
CA ALA A 183 -11.46 14.08 -12.23
C ALA A 183 -12.71 14.69 -12.88
N PHE A 184 -13.91 14.37 -12.36
CA PHE A 184 -15.17 14.88 -12.88
C PHE A 184 -15.35 16.38 -12.63
N THR A 185 -14.88 16.87 -11.48
CA THR A 185 -14.94 18.28 -11.07
C THR A 185 -13.59 18.99 -11.22
N PHE A 186 -12.73 18.49 -12.10
CA PHE A 186 -11.33 18.93 -12.29
C PHE A 186 -11.11 20.46 -12.33
N PRO A 187 -11.95 21.28 -12.99
CA PRO A 187 -11.77 22.74 -13.00
C PRO A 187 -11.69 23.38 -11.62
N LEU A 188 -12.39 22.82 -10.63
CA LEU A 188 -12.42 23.33 -9.24
C LEU A 188 -11.13 23.02 -8.48
N HIS A 189 -10.35 22.06 -8.99
CA HIS A 189 -9.19 21.48 -8.31
C HIS A 189 -7.86 21.79 -9.00
N ARG A 190 -7.92 22.47 -10.16
CA ARG A 190 -6.77 22.83 -10.96
C ARG A 190 -5.72 23.60 -10.15
N GLY A 191 -4.47 23.14 -10.25
CA GLY A 191 -3.30 23.71 -9.58
C GLY A 191 -3.22 23.39 -8.08
N LYS A 192 -4.10 22.54 -7.53
CA LYS A 192 -4.13 22.22 -6.10
C LYS A 192 -3.46 20.87 -5.82
N THR A 193 -2.76 20.83 -4.69
CA THR A 193 -2.32 19.58 -4.04
C THR A 193 -3.19 19.40 -2.80
N LYS A 194 -3.73 18.20 -2.60
CA LYS A 194 -4.66 17.91 -1.51
C LYS A 194 -4.23 16.67 -0.76
N GLU A 195 -4.24 16.76 0.55
CA GLU A 195 -4.04 15.64 1.47
C GLU A 195 -5.41 15.13 1.90
N LEU A 196 -5.64 13.83 1.73
CA LEU A 196 -6.91 13.18 2.02
C LEU A 196 -6.67 11.92 2.86
N TYR A 197 -7.42 11.78 3.95
CA TYR A 197 -7.57 10.55 4.72
C TYR A 197 -8.94 10.58 5.40
N THR A 198 -9.49 9.40 5.75
CA THR A 198 -10.81 9.29 6.37
C THR A 198 -10.75 8.87 7.83
N SER A 199 -9.61 8.34 8.28
CA SER A 199 -9.39 7.97 9.67
C SER A 199 -7.95 8.26 10.09
N SER A 200 -7.76 8.72 11.33
CA SER A 200 -6.46 8.89 11.97
C SER A 200 -6.53 8.30 13.37
N VAL A 201 -5.91 7.14 13.56
CA VAL A 201 -6.00 6.32 14.78
C VAL A 201 -4.66 5.70 15.13
N THR A 202 -4.45 5.38 16.39
CA THR A 202 -3.28 4.61 16.84
C THR A 202 -3.43 3.13 16.53
N MET A 203 -2.32 2.39 16.43
CA MET A 203 -2.41 0.94 16.18
C MET A 203 -3.12 0.17 17.32
N LYS A 204 -3.07 0.69 18.56
CA LYS A 204 -3.89 0.18 19.68
C LYS A 204 -5.39 0.33 19.42
N GLU A 205 -5.80 1.46 18.84
CA GLU A 205 -7.19 1.70 18.46
C GLU A 205 -7.62 0.81 17.30
N VAL A 206 -6.75 0.62 16.30
CA VAL A 206 -6.97 -0.34 15.21
C VAL A 206 -7.24 -1.73 15.78
N GLN A 207 -6.37 -2.26 16.65
CA GLN A 207 -6.58 -3.59 17.25
C GLN A 207 -7.94 -3.66 17.98
N ARG A 208 -8.30 -2.62 18.74
CA ARG A 208 -9.56 -2.59 19.49
C ARG A 208 -10.78 -2.65 18.57
N ILE A 209 -10.74 -1.92 17.45
CA ILE A 209 -11.83 -1.87 16.46
C ILE A 209 -11.93 -3.21 15.72
N LEU A 210 -10.82 -3.76 15.25
CA LEU A 210 -10.81 -5.08 14.60
C LEU A 210 -11.28 -6.18 15.56
N GLN A 211 -10.84 -6.15 16.82
CA GLN A 211 -11.23 -7.13 17.83
C GLN A 211 -12.73 -7.07 18.20
N ARG A 212 -13.37 -5.90 18.08
CA ARG A 212 -14.81 -5.74 18.34
C ARG A 212 -15.66 -6.58 17.40
N HIS A 213 -15.26 -6.64 16.13
CA HIS A 213 -15.99 -7.31 15.06
C HIS A 213 -15.41 -8.68 14.70
N ALA A 214 -14.25 -9.04 15.25
CA ALA A 214 -13.63 -10.35 15.08
C ALA A 214 -14.48 -11.49 15.64
N ASN A 215 -14.27 -12.70 15.10
CA ASN A 215 -14.89 -13.91 15.64
C ASN A 215 -14.39 -14.14 17.08
N LYS A 216 -15.32 -14.33 18.02
CA LYS A 216 -15.01 -14.56 19.45
C LYS A 216 -14.06 -15.73 19.70
N ALA A 217 -14.10 -16.76 18.85
CA ALA A 217 -13.21 -17.92 18.96
C ALA A 217 -11.77 -17.65 18.47
N ARG A 218 -11.53 -16.49 17.83
CA ARG A 218 -10.32 -16.18 17.08
C ARG A 218 -9.91 -14.73 17.33
N PRO A 219 -9.23 -14.44 18.46
CA PRO A 219 -8.87 -13.08 18.83
C PRO A 219 -7.80 -12.51 17.90
N VAL A 220 -7.97 -11.24 17.50
CA VAL A 220 -7.00 -10.47 16.71
C VAL A 220 -5.88 -10.00 17.63
N ARG A 221 -4.63 -10.34 17.28
CA ARG A 221 -3.44 -9.99 18.07
C ARG A 221 -2.37 -9.35 17.20
N LEU A 222 -2.45 -8.03 17.03
CA LEU A 222 -1.51 -7.27 16.22
C LEU A 222 -0.07 -7.28 16.79
N SER A 223 0.11 -7.59 18.08
CA SER A 223 1.44 -7.81 18.66
C SER A 223 2.19 -9.01 18.07
N ARG A 224 1.48 -9.92 17.39
CA ARG A 224 2.03 -11.09 16.72
C ARG A 224 1.98 -11.00 15.20
N VAL A 225 1.66 -9.83 14.67
CA VAL A 225 1.53 -9.61 13.23
C VAL A 225 2.71 -8.77 12.78
N ASP A 226 3.46 -9.29 11.81
CA ASP A 226 4.55 -8.54 11.18
C ASP A 226 3.94 -7.45 10.29
N ALA A 227 4.34 -6.20 10.50
CA ALA A 227 3.83 -5.07 9.75
C ALA A 227 4.15 -5.16 8.25
N LEU A 228 5.17 -5.93 7.87
CA LEU A 228 5.55 -6.13 6.47
C LEU A 228 5.43 -7.59 6.01
N GLY A 229 5.00 -8.49 6.90
CA GLY A 229 4.77 -9.89 6.58
C GLY A 229 3.45 -10.04 5.84
N GLU A 230 3.50 -10.63 4.65
CA GLU A 230 2.32 -10.93 3.84
C GLU A 230 2.11 -12.43 3.71
N GLN A 231 0.84 -12.85 3.63
CA GLN A 231 0.52 -14.24 3.33
C GLN A 231 0.89 -14.60 1.88
N SER A 232 1.62 -15.70 1.70
CA SER A 232 1.91 -16.28 0.37
C SER A 232 0.60 -16.53 -0.40
N GLY A 233 0.51 -16.04 -1.64
CA GLY A 233 -0.70 -16.13 -2.47
C GLY A 233 -1.76 -15.04 -2.22
N ARG A 234 -1.56 -14.18 -1.21
CA ARG A 234 -2.28 -12.92 -1.00
C ARG A 234 -1.30 -11.75 -0.98
N GLU A 235 -0.30 -11.81 -1.87
CA GLU A 235 0.70 -10.76 -2.08
C GLU A 235 -0.02 -9.46 -2.45
N PHE A 236 -0.43 -8.72 -1.44
CA PHE A 236 -1.21 -7.50 -1.57
C PHE A 236 -0.43 -6.46 -2.36
N TRP A 237 0.91 -6.57 -2.37
CA TRP A 237 1.79 -5.83 -3.27
C TRP A 237 1.53 -5.99 -4.78
N ARG A 238 0.80 -7.02 -5.22
CA ARG A 238 0.39 -7.15 -6.64
C ARG A 238 -0.88 -6.38 -6.98
N VAL A 239 -1.72 -6.05 -5.99
CA VAL A 239 -3.09 -5.56 -6.21
C VAL A 239 -3.32 -4.17 -5.59
N ALA A 240 -2.59 -3.81 -4.53
CA ALA A 240 -2.64 -2.49 -3.94
C ALA A 240 -1.63 -1.54 -4.60
N TYR A 241 -2.04 -0.28 -4.76
CA TYR A 241 -1.21 0.78 -5.33
C TYR A 241 0.15 0.94 -4.62
N TRP A 242 0.18 0.74 -3.30
CA TRP A 242 1.38 0.89 -2.47
C TRP A 242 2.22 -0.38 -2.49
N PRO A 243 3.50 -0.35 -2.94
CA PRO A 243 4.44 -1.46 -2.77
C PRO A 243 4.97 -1.60 -1.32
N ARG A 244 5.61 -2.74 -1.01
CA ARG A 244 6.13 -3.04 0.34
C ARG A 244 6.96 -1.92 0.95
N ALA A 245 7.90 -1.42 0.16
CA ALA A 245 8.79 -0.35 0.57
C ALA A 245 8.04 0.94 0.87
N HIS A 246 6.94 1.23 0.15
CA HIS A 246 6.13 2.42 0.42
C HIS A 246 5.30 2.25 1.68
N THR A 247 4.74 1.07 1.94
CA THR A 247 4.05 0.81 3.22
C THR A 247 5.00 0.87 4.40
N GLN A 248 6.21 0.33 4.27
CA GLN A 248 7.25 0.53 5.27
C GLN A 248 7.48 2.03 5.53
N GLN A 249 7.64 2.82 4.46
CA GLN A 249 7.79 4.27 4.57
C GLN A 249 6.60 4.95 5.27
N PHE A 250 5.35 4.55 4.99
CA PHE A 250 4.16 5.09 5.67
C PHE A 250 4.24 4.87 7.19
N LEU A 251 4.64 3.66 7.61
CA LEU A 251 4.74 3.31 9.02
C LEU A 251 5.91 4.03 9.70
N GLU A 252 7.06 4.14 9.02
CA GLU A 252 8.23 4.87 9.53
C GLU A 252 7.92 6.37 9.70
N CYS A 253 7.27 6.98 8.70
CA CYS A 253 6.80 8.36 8.77
C CYS A 253 5.81 8.57 9.92
N ALA A 254 4.88 7.62 10.15
CA ALA A 254 3.94 7.71 11.26
C ALA A 254 4.66 7.67 12.63
N VAL A 255 5.69 6.84 12.76
CA VAL A 255 6.51 6.75 13.98
C VAL A 255 7.31 8.03 14.19
N ASP A 256 7.96 8.54 13.16
CA ASP A 256 8.75 9.78 13.26
C ASP A 256 7.88 10.99 13.57
N PHE A 257 6.73 11.13 12.90
CA PHE A 257 5.77 12.17 13.20
C PHE A 257 5.29 12.13 14.66
N ALA A 258 5.06 10.92 15.21
CA ALA A 258 4.70 10.76 16.61
C ALA A 258 5.83 11.20 17.57
N LYS A 259 7.10 10.94 17.23
CA LYS A 259 8.26 11.39 18.04
C LYS A 259 8.42 12.91 18.00
N ASP A 260 8.27 13.52 16.83
CA ASP A 260 8.39 14.97 16.65
C ASP A 260 7.33 15.70 17.47
N VAL A 261 6.09 15.20 17.40
CA VAL A 261 4.98 15.68 18.22
C VAL A 261 5.29 15.53 19.71
N GLN A 262 5.77 14.35 20.16
CA GLN A 262 6.11 14.13 21.57
C GLN A 262 7.20 15.11 22.05
N THR A 263 8.21 15.34 21.22
CA THR A 263 9.31 16.26 21.52
C THR A 263 8.81 17.71 21.61
N ALA A 264 7.91 18.12 20.70
CA ALA A 264 7.28 19.43 20.74
C ALA A 264 6.44 19.61 22.01
N VAL A 265 5.66 18.59 22.40
CA VAL A 265 4.86 18.60 23.63
C VAL A 265 5.74 18.72 24.88
N GLU A 266 6.82 17.96 24.97
CA GLU A 266 7.76 18.04 26.10
C GLU A 266 8.42 19.42 26.19
N THR A 267 8.79 19.99 25.05
CA THR A 267 9.40 21.33 24.97
C THR A 267 8.41 22.44 25.35
N SER A 268 7.15 22.34 24.90
CA SER A 268 6.08 23.30 25.22
C SER A 268 5.56 23.14 26.66
N GLY A 269 5.49 21.91 27.18
CA GLY A 269 5.13 21.61 28.55
C GLY A 269 6.17 22.12 29.55
N ALA A 270 7.46 22.04 29.20
CA ALA A 270 8.53 22.68 29.96
C ALA A 270 8.42 24.22 29.99
N ALA A 271 7.74 24.82 29.01
CA ALA A 271 7.48 26.26 28.92
C ALA A 271 6.12 26.68 29.54
N GLY A 272 5.37 25.75 30.16
CA GLY A 272 4.10 26.05 30.85
C GLY A 272 2.92 26.38 29.94
N GLY A 273 2.98 26.02 28.65
CA GLY A 273 1.90 26.20 27.70
C GLY A 273 0.86 25.07 27.74
N ASP A 274 -0.40 25.40 27.42
CA ASP A 274 -1.48 24.42 27.24
C ASP A 274 -1.20 23.60 25.97
N ILE A 275 -1.34 22.28 26.05
CA ILE A 275 -0.94 21.36 24.96
C ILE A 275 -2.12 21.21 23.99
N ASP A 276 -2.05 21.91 22.86
CA ASP A 276 -3.00 21.70 21.78
C ASP A 276 -2.71 20.38 21.05
N THR A 277 -3.56 19.39 21.28
CA THR A 277 -3.47 18.07 20.62
C THR A 277 -3.92 18.10 19.16
N SER A 278 -4.42 19.23 18.64
CA SER A 278 -4.74 19.40 17.22
C SER A 278 -3.49 19.38 16.32
N ALA A 279 -2.33 19.76 16.86
CA ALA A 279 -1.03 19.66 16.18
C ALA A 279 -0.55 18.21 15.99
N MET A 280 -1.23 17.22 16.59
CA MET A 280 -0.87 15.80 16.54
C MET A 280 -1.45 15.06 15.32
N VAL A 281 -2.05 15.79 14.38
CA VAL A 281 -2.70 15.22 13.19
C VAL A 281 -2.23 15.98 11.96
N LEU A 282 -1.90 15.27 10.89
CA LEU A 282 -1.59 15.89 9.60
C LEU A 282 -2.77 16.79 9.16
N PRO A 283 -2.51 18.06 8.81
CA PRO A 283 -3.57 18.99 8.44
C PRO A 283 -4.29 18.51 7.18
N LEU A 284 -5.62 18.58 7.19
CA LEU A 284 -6.42 18.32 5.99
C LEU A 284 -6.62 19.62 5.21
N SER A 285 -6.23 19.59 3.93
CA SER A 285 -6.54 20.68 3.00
C SER A 285 -8.03 20.75 2.62
N GLN A 286 -8.71 19.60 2.63
CA GLN A 286 -10.13 19.43 2.32
C GLN A 286 -10.56 18.08 2.89
N THR A 287 -11.80 17.96 3.37
CA THR A 287 -12.32 16.66 3.82
C THR A 287 -12.77 15.79 2.63
N PHE A 288 -12.88 14.48 2.85
CA PHE A 288 -13.45 13.56 1.86
C PHE A 288 -14.89 13.94 1.48
N GLU A 289 -15.70 14.33 2.47
CA GLU A 289 -17.09 14.72 2.27
C GLU A 289 -17.19 15.97 1.40
N ASP A 290 -16.36 16.99 1.66
CA ASP A 290 -16.34 18.21 0.85
C ASP A 290 -15.94 17.97 -0.60
N LEU A 291 -15.22 16.89 -0.89
CA LEU A 291 -14.79 16.54 -2.25
C LEU A 291 -15.81 15.69 -2.99
N THR A 292 -16.52 14.81 -2.29
CA THR A 292 -17.33 13.75 -2.89
C THR A 292 -18.84 13.88 -2.64
N ASP A 293 -19.26 14.77 -1.73
CA ASP A 293 -20.62 14.88 -1.21
C ASP A 293 -21.16 13.58 -0.56
N ILE A 294 -20.26 12.67 -0.15
CA ILE A 294 -20.58 11.36 0.44
C ILE A 294 -19.84 11.20 1.77
N PRO A 295 -20.46 10.63 2.82
CA PRO A 295 -19.77 10.31 4.06
C PRO A 295 -18.72 9.21 3.83
N PRO A 296 -17.51 9.31 4.43
CA PRO A 296 -16.47 8.32 4.23
C PRO A 296 -16.81 7.01 4.93
N LEU A 297 -16.30 5.90 4.40
CA LEU A 297 -16.35 4.63 5.12
C LEU A 297 -15.44 4.68 6.35
N THR A 298 -16.05 4.60 7.54
CA THR A 298 -15.30 4.61 8.80
C THR A 298 -14.55 3.29 8.99
N LEU A 299 -13.46 3.31 9.77
CA LEU A 299 -12.71 2.09 10.11
C LEU A 299 -13.60 1.05 10.82
N ASP A 300 -14.57 1.47 11.62
CA ASP A 300 -15.50 0.55 12.31
C ASP A 300 -16.44 -0.16 11.33
N GLN A 301 -17.02 0.58 10.38
CA GLN A 301 -17.85 0.00 9.30
C GLN A 301 -17.03 -0.91 8.38
N TRP A 302 -15.82 -0.49 8.01
CA TRP A 302 -14.92 -1.32 7.22
C TRP A 302 -14.56 -2.62 7.96
N ALA A 303 -14.33 -2.56 9.28
CA ALA A 303 -14.03 -3.71 10.11
C ALA A 303 -15.23 -4.65 10.32
N ASP A 304 -16.46 -4.15 10.34
CA ASP A 304 -17.65 -5.00 10.34
C ASP A 304 -17.77 -5.76 9.01
N ASN A 305 -17.72 -5.01 7.89
CA ASN A 305 -17.83 -5.55 6.52
C ASN A 305 -16.77 -6.60 6.18
N ASN A 306 -15.56 -6.45 6.74
CA ASN A 306 -14.43 -7.33 6.45
C ASN A 306 -14.07 -8.32 7.58
N SER A 307 -14.89 -8.39 8.64
CA SER A 307 -14.68 -9.20 9.84
C SER A 307 -14.18 -10.61 9.57
N LYS A 308 -14.88 -11.35 8.70
CA LYS A 308 -14.51 -12.72 8.32
C LYS A 308 -13.12 -12.81 7.69
N ARG A 309 -12.78 -11.86 6.81
CA ARG A 309 -11.55 -11.90 6.00
C ARG A 309 -10.32 -11.58 6.85
N TYR A 310 -10.32 -10.46 7.59
CA TYR A 310 -9.15 -10.17 8.43
C TYR A 310 -9.07 -11.11 9.63
N THR A 311 -10.18 -11.65 10.16
CA THR A 311 -10.08 -12.59 11.28
C THR A 311 -9.38 -13.89 10.86
N GLN A 312 -9.60 -14.37 9.64
CA GLN A 312 -8.84 -15.52 9.12
C GLN A 312 -7.33 -15.25 9.08
N VAL A 313 -6.95 -14.00 8.89
CA VAL A 313 -5.58 -13.57 8.59
C VAL A 313 -4.83 -13.16 9.86
N LEU A 314 -5.51 -12.43 10.75
CA LEU A 314 -4.94 -11.78 11.93
C LEU A 314 -5.25 -12.49 13.25
N ALA A 315 -6.06 -13.56 13.23
CA ALA A 315 -6.31 -14.33 14.44
C ALA A 315 -5.16 -15.29 14.72
N ALA A 316 -4.61 -15.23 15.93
CA ALA A 316 -3.57 -16.17 16.34
C ALA A 316 -4.12 -17.60 16.31
N HIS A 317 -3.38 -18.50 15.68
CA HIS A 317 -3.59 -19.95 15.80
C HIS A 317 -3.02 -20.45 17.14
#